data_AF-R5VAN3-F1
#
_entry.id   AF-R5VAN3-F1
#
_cell.length_a   1.000
_cell.length_b   1.000
_cell.length_c   1.000
_cell.angle_alpha   90.00
_cell.angle_beta   90.00
_cell.angle_gamma   90.00
#
_symmetry.space_group_name_H-M   'P 1'
#
loop_
_entity.id
_entity.type
_entity.pdbx_description
1 polymer ?
#
loop_
_entity_poly.entity_id
_entity_poly.type
_entity_poly.pdbx_seq_one_letter_code
_entity_poly.pdbx_strand_id
1 'polypeptide(L)'
;MMKNKILCFVCSGMIFSASYCYAQETLTAETHRLITQIASGINETPETAAKEFSELLKGKNKKNISLLVAIGNAYLDHNRPAEAQVYADRAMKTDSKSAPVYMLAGDIALAQKNVGTACGYYEQAILFDADCYDAYYKYARAYIGVNPQLSIDMLTKLKANHPELLEVNRELANAYYQAGYYGKAKSAYDEFMQQGTPDAQDYGYYAMLLYLNKDYAQSLKAVEKGLATDKDNHLLKRLRMYDLYEIAAYKEGLEAADAFFDRPDGSDYVYLDFLYRGRLSLADQRNDEAMQWFEKALEADAAHEHPEIAKEASAAHEKLQNYPEAIRLYQVYLDGLKGKAEVSDMFLMGRLYYIAAGSSTANETEKEAYLKKADEIFAEVSQRVPDNYLGYFWRARTNAMADPESTEGLAKPYYESALALLEKKADASKSLLIECESYLGYYYFLQKDYEKSKAYWNKILELDPENATARQALQGLQATQ
;
A
#
# COMPACT_ATOMS: atom_id res chain seq x y z
N MET A 1 -15.94 40.65 74.68
CA MET A 1 -16.22 41.83 73.84
C MET A 1 -17.58 41.66 73.19
N MET A 2 -18.53 42.50 73.57
CA MET A 2 -19.85 42.64 72.93
C MET A 2 -19.69 43.28 71.54
N LYS A 3 -20.50 42.89 70.56
CA LYS A 3 -21.57 43.73 69.97
C LYS A 3 -22.16 43.12 68.68
N ASN A 4 -23.44 42.76 68.81
CA ASN A 4 -24.58 43.13 67.95
C ASN A 4 -24.59 42.67 66.49
N LYS A 5 -25.47 41.71 66.15
CA LYS A 5 -26.91 41.86 65.78
C LYS A 5 -27.08 42.41 64.37
N ILE A 6 -27.72 41.63 63.49
CA ILE A 6 -29.02 41.95 62.90
C ILE A 6 -29.69 40.65 62.44
N LEU A 7 -30.89 40.45 62.97
CA LEU A 7 -31.90 39.50 62.55
C LEU A 7 -32.83 40.27 61.61
N CYS A 8 -33.03 39.81 60.37
CA CYS A 8 -34.16 40.23 59.53
C CYS A 8 -34.81 39.00 58.93
N PHE A 9 -35.93 38.62 59.54
CA PHE A 9 -36.95 37.75 58.97
C PHE A 9 -37.77 38.60 57.97
N VAL A 10 -37.80 38.21 56.70
CA VAL A 10 -38.89 38.56 55.79
C VAL A 10 -39.22 37.33 54.97
N CYS A 11 -40.39 36.75 55.24
CA CYS A 11 -41.08 35.83 54.34
C CYS A 11 -41.50 36.57 53.08
N SER A 12 -41.11 36.08 51.90
CA SER A 12 -41.81 36.38 50.66
C SER A 12 -41.41 35.40 49.56
N GLY A 13 -42.36 34.50 49.24
CA GLY A 13 -42.76 34.13 47.88
C GLY A 13 -41.73 33.48 46.95
N MET A 14 -42.07 32.26 46.51
CA MET A 14 -41.86 31.67 45.17
C MET A 14 -41.20 32.61 44.14
N ILE A 15 -40.17 32.17 43.41
CA ILE A 15 -40.35 31.36 42.21
C ILE A 15 -39.23 30.30 42.14
N PHE A 16 -39.62 29.03 42.13
CA PHE A 16 -38.82 27.95 41.55
C PHE A 16 -38.62 28.29 40.07
N SER A 17 -37.43 28.73 39.67
CA SER A 17 -36.99 28.53 38.29
C SER A 17 -36.63 27.05 38.18
N ALA A 18 -37.64 26.22 37.89
CA ALA A 18 -37.45 24.86 37.46
C ALA A 18 -36.61 24.88 36.18
N SER A 19 -35.31 24.72 36.33
CA SER A 19 -34.45 24.26 35.24
C SER A 19 -34.97 22.89 34.87
N TYR A 20 -35.78 22.81 33.81
CA TYR A 20 -36.21 21.58 33.18
C TYR A 20 -34.98 20.86 32.61
N CYS A 21 -34.23 20.16 33.46
CA CYS A 21 -33.48 18.99 33.03
C CYS A 21 -34.53 17.88 32.85
N TYR A 22 -35.08 17.74 31.64
CA TYR A 22 -35.79 16.52 31.28
C TYR A 22 -34.77 15.39 31.30
N ALA A 23 -34.67 14.66 32.41
CA ALA A 23 -34.12 13.32 32.37
C ALA A 23 -34.96 12.54 31.36
N GLN A 24 -34.37 12.13 30.24
CA GLN A 24 -35.04 11.29 29.26
C GLN A 24 -35.56 10.04 29.99
N GLU A 25 -36.87 9.78 29.93
CA GLU A 25 -37.43 8.55 30.48
C GLU A 25 -36.83 7.37 29.72
N THR A 26 -35.99 6.58 30.40
CA THR A 26 -35.50 5.31 29.88
C THR A 26 -36.68 4.35 29.71
N LEU A 27 -36.86 3.82 28.49
CA LEU A 27 -37.90 2.85 28.20
C LEU A 27 -37.68 1.57 29.02
N THR A 28 -38.76 0.97 29.53
CA THR A 28 -38.68 -0.30 30.26
C THR A 28 -38.31 -1.44 29.32
N ALA A 29 -37.76 -2.54 29.85
CA ALA A 29 -37.48 -3.74 29.06
C ALA A 29 -38.74 -4.32 28.40
N GLU A 30 -39.90 -4.18 29.06
CA GLU A 30 -41.19 -4.58 28.52
C GLU A 30 -41.60 -3.73 27.31
N THR A 31 -41.42 -2.40 27.38
CA THR A 31 -41.70 -1.52 26.25
C THR A 31 -40.78 -1.81 25.06
N HIS A 32 -39.49 -2.09 25.29
CA HIS A 32 -38.58 -2.50 24.22
C HIS A 32 -39.04 -3.80 23.55
N ARG A 33 -39.39 -4.83 24.33
CA ARG A 33 -39.89 -6.11 23.79
C ARG A 33 -41.15 -5.91 22.95
N LEU A 34 -42.06 -5.06 23.41
CA LEU A 34 -43.29 -4.77 22.69
C LEU A 34 -43.01 -4.04 21.37
N ILE A 35 -42.09 -3.07 21.36
CA ILE A 35 -41.66 -2.42 20.11
C ILE A 35 -41.06 -3.44 19.14
N THR A 36 -40.17 -4.33 19.60
CA THR A 36 -39.57 -5.37 18.75
C THR A 36 -40.63 -6.32 18.18
N GLN A 37 -41.61 -6.72 19.00
CA GLN A 37 -42.71 -7.58 18.55
C GLN A 37 -43.60 -6.91 17.49
N ILE A 38 -43.91 -5.62 17.66
CA ILE A 38 -44.67 -4.86 16.65
C ILE A 38 -43.82 -4.68 15.39
N ALA A 39 -42.52 -4.41 15.58
CA ALA A 39 -41.58 -4.16 14.49
C ALA A 39 -41.45 -5.36 13.55
N SER A 40 -41.50 -6.59 14.07
CA SER A 40 -41.45 -7.81 13.25
C SER A 40 -42.64 -7.98 12.30
N GLY A 41 -43.67 -7.14 12.38
CA GLY A 41 -44.80 -7.10 11.44
C GLY A 41 -44.78 -5.89 10.49
N ILE A 42 -43.74 -5.05 10.51
CA ILE A 42 -43.66 -3.83 9.66
C ILE A 42 -43.69 -4.17 8.17
N ASN A 43 -43.09 -5.30 7.77
CA ASN A 43 -43.01 -5.69 6.37
C ASN A 43 -44.20 -6.55 5.92
N GLU A 44 -44.71 -7.40 6.81
CA GLU A 44 -45.79 -8.35 6.54
C GLU A 44 -47.18 -7.74 6.70
N THR A 45 -47.35 -6.86 7.69
CA THR A 45 -48.63 -6.25 8.05
C THR A 45 -48.45 -4.78 8.46
N PRO A 46 -48.04 -3.91 7.52
CA PRO A 46 -47.63 -2.54 7.83
C PRO A 46 -48.73 -1.70 8.51
N GLU A 47 -49.99 -1.88 8.13
CA GLU A 47 -51.12 -1.16 8.72
C GLU A 47 -51.36 -1.58 10.17
N THR A 48 -51.20 -2.87 10.48
CA THR A 48 -51.32 -3.41 11.84
C THR A 48 -50.21 -2.85 12.71
N ALA A 49 -48.96 -2.91 12.24
CA ALA A 49 -47.81 -2.37 12.97
C ALA A 49 -47.96 -0.86 13.24
N ALA A 50 -48.38 -0.08 12.23
CA ALA A 50 -48.62 1.35 12.38
C ALA A 50 -49.73 1.67 13.38
N LYS A 51 -50.80 0.85 13.41
CA LYS A 51 -51.88 0.98 14.39
C LYS A 51 -51.39 0.67 15.80
N GLU A 52 -50.64 -0.41 15.99
CA GLU A 52 -50.10 -0.82 17.29
C GLU A 52 -49.10 0.21 17.85
N PHE A 53 -48.21 0.75 17.02
CA PHE A 53 -47.35 1.88 17.41
C PHE A 53 -48.15 3.14 17.76
N SER A 54 -49.25 3.41 17.03
CA SER A 54 -50.13 4.53 17.35
C SER A 54 -50.84 4.35 18.69
N GLU A 55 -51.24 3.12 19.05
CA GLU A 55 -51.79 2.80 20.38
C GLU A 55 -50.76 3.03 21.49
N LEU A 56 -49.50 2.62 21.27
CA LEU A 56 -48.40 2.86 22.24
C LEU A 56 -48.16 4.34 22.53
N LEU A 57 -48.39 5.20 21.54
CA LEU A 57 -48.20 6.65 21.61
C LEU A 57 -49.45 7.41 22.12
N LYS A 58 -50.45 6.74 22.69
CA LYS A 58 -51.60 7.41 23.31
C LYS A 58 -51.32 7.92 24.72
N GLY A 59 -52.18 8.83 25.18
CA GLY A 59 -52.15 9.35 26.55
C GLY A 59 -50.82 10.04 26.89
N LYS A 60 -50.23 9.65 28.02
CA LYS A 60 -48.96 10.22 28.52
C LYS A 60 -47.77 9.98 27.58
N ASN A 61 -47.84 8.96 26.72
CA ASN A 61 -46.75 8.58 25.82
C ASN A 61 -46.68 9.40 24.53
N LYS A 62 -47.68 10.26 24.25
CA LYS A 62 -47.78 11.00 22.97
C LYS A 62 -46.55 11.85 22.65
N LYS A 63 -45.88 12.34 23.68
CA LYS A 63 -44.67 13.18 23.63
C LYS A 63 -43.45 12.48 24.26
N ASN A 64 -43.49 11.17 24.46
CA ASN A 64 -42.34 10.45 24.99
C ASN A 64 -41.28 10.33 23.88
N ILE A 65 -40.18 11.08 24.02
CA ILE A 65 -39.12 11.18 23.01
C ILE A 65 -38.45 9.83 22.80
N SER A 66 -38.08 9.12 23.88
CA SER A 66 -37.44 7.82 23.82
C SER A 66 -38.28 6.81 23.03
N LEU A 67 -39.61 6.82 23.23
CA LEU A 67 -40.54 5.97 22.50
C LEU A 67 -40.67 6.36 21.02
N LEU A 68 -40.74 7.66 20.71
CA LEU A 68 -40.75 8.14 19.33
C LEU A 68 -39.48 7.75 18.58
N VAL A 69 -38.31 7.93 19.21
CA VAL A 69 -37.01 7.55 18.65
C VAL A 69 -36.93 6.04 18.43
N ALA A 70 -37.33 5.23 19.42
CA ALA A 70 -37.30 3.78 19.31
C ALA A 70 -38.22 3.24 18.20
N ILE A 71 -39.41 3.83 18.02
CA ILE A 71 -40.31 3.48 16.91
C ILE A 71 -39.70 3.91 15.56
N GLY A 72 -39.10 5.09 15.49
CA GLY A 72 -38.38 5.55 14.30
C GLY A 72 -37.25 4.61 13.89
N ASN A 73 -36.41 4.19 14.84
CA ASN A 73 -35.36 3.20 14.61
C ASN A 73 -35.94 1.86 14.15
N ALA A 74 -37.03 1.38 14.75
CA ALA A 74 -37.67 0.15 14.32
C ALA A 74 -38.13 0.19 12.85
N TYR A 75 -38.70 1.31 12.38
CA TYR A 75 -39.00 1.49 10.96
C TYR A 75 -37.74 1.53 10.10
N LEU A 76 -36.69 2.21 10.56
CA LEU A 76 -35.44 2.31 9.82
C LEU A 76 -34.75 0.94 9.65
N ASP A 77 -34.71 0.13 10.71
CA ASP A 77 -34.18 -1.24 10.71
C ASP A 77 -34.94 -2.17 9.73
N HIS A 78 -36.21 -1.85 9.44
CA HIS A 78 -37.05 -2.54 8.46
C HIS A 78 -37.04 -1.85 7.08
N ASN A 79 -36.03 -1.01 6.81
CA ASN A 79 -35.81 -0.30 5.55
C ASN A 79 -37.01 0.59 5.15
N ARG A 80 -37.63 1.26 6.14
CA ARG A 80 -38.76 2.20 5.98
C ARG A 80 -38.37 3.63 6.41
N PRO A 81 -37.46 4.31 5.69
CA PRO A 81 -36.95 5.62 6.10
C PRO A 81 -38.01 6.74 6.05
N ALA A 82 -39.03 6.63 5.20
CA ALA A 82 -40.10 7.63 5.12
C ALA A 82 -40.98 7.60 6.38
N GLU A 83 -41.36 6.41 6.83
CA GLU A 83 -42.10 6.22 8.08
C GLU A 83 -41.24 6.62 9.29
N ALA A 84 -39.96 6.24 9.31
CA ALA A 84 -39.03 6.68 10.36
C ALA A 84 -38.95 8.22 10.48
N GLN A 85 -38.94 8.93 9.34
CA GLN A 85 -38.92 10.40 9.30
C GLN A 85 -40.13 11.02 10.01
N VAL A 86 -41.32 10.41 9.92
CA VAL A 86 -42.52 10.89 10.61
C VAL A 86 -42.30 10.91 12.13
N TYR A 87 -41.64 9.90 12.68
CA TYR A 87 -41.35 9.82 14.12
C TYR A 87 -40.20 10.73 14.52
N ALA A 88 -39.16 10.86 13.69
CA ALA A 88 -38.07 11.83 13.89
C ALA A 88 -38.61 13.26 13.95
N ASP A 89 -39.48 13.66 13.01
CA ASP A 89 -40.10 14.99 12.99
C ASP A 89 -40.96 15.26 14.22
N ARG A 90 -41.70 14.25 14.69
CA ARG A 90 -42.51 14.35 15.92
C ARG A 90 -41.63 14.48 17.15
N ALA A 91 -40.54 13.73 17.22
CA ALA A 91 -39.59 13.79 18.33
C ALA A 91 -38.89 15.15 18.36
N MET A 92 -38.45 15.66 17.21
CA MET A 92 -37.79 16.96 17.07
C MET A 92 -38.70 18.15 17.38
N LYS A 93 -40.00 18.05 17.06
CA LYS A 93 -41.02 19.03 17.50
C LYS A 93 -41.26 19.00 19.00
N THR A 94 -41.01 17.87 19.65
CA THR A 94 -41.20 17.69 21.09
C THR A 94 -39.99 18.20 21.86
N ASP A 95 -38.79 17.88 21.39
CA ASP A 95 -37.53 18.39 21.89
C ASP A 95 -36.52 18.55 20.75
N SER A 96 -36.15 19.80 20.48
CA SER A 96 -35.19 20.18 19.45
C SER A 96 -33.74 20.22 19.94
N LYS A 97 -33.48 19.80 21.19
CA LYS A 97 -32.14 19.73 21.79
C LYS A 97 -31.83 18.34 22.33
N SER A 98 -32.39 17.30 21.72
CA SER A 98 -32.21 15.91 22.13
C SER A 98 -31.26 15.18 21.19
N ALA A 99 -30.09 14.78 21.69
CA ALA A 99 -29.11 14.04 20.89
C ALA A 99 -29.67 12.75 20.24
N PRO A 100 -30.46 11.89 20.92
CA PRO A 100 -31.09 10.72 20.30
C PRO A 100 -32.03 11.03 19.11
N VAL A 101 -32.60 12.23 19.06
CA VAL A 101 -33.47 12.65 17.94
C VAL A 101 -32.62 12.96 16.72
N TYR A 102 -31.51 13.68 16.92
CA TYR A 102 -30.56 13.96 15.87
C TYR A 102 -29.79 12.72 15.40
N MET A 103 -29.56 11.75 16.29
CA MET A 103 -29.04 10.42 15.91
C MET A 103 -29.97 9.71 14.92
N LEU A 104 -31.25 9.59 15.26
CA LEU A 104 -32.25 9.01 14.35
C LEU A 104 -32.33 9.78 13.03
N ALA A 105 -32.35 11.12 13.07
CA ALA A 105 -32.38 11.94 11.84
C ALA A 105 -31.14 11.71 10.96
N GLY A 106 -29.95 11.58 11.58
CA GLY A 106 -28.72 11.23 10.89
C GLY A 106 -28.79 9.85 10.23
N ASP A 107 -29.26 8.85 10.96
CA ASP A 107 -29.41 7.48 10.47
C ASP A 107 -30.40 7.39 9.30
N ILE A 108 -31.52 8.12 9.36
CA ILE A 108 -32.48 8.22 8.26
C ILE A 108 -31.81 8.85 7.02
N ALA A 109 -31.06 9.94 7.21
CA ALA A 109 -30.36 10.60 6.12
C ALA A 109 -29.27 9.69 5.49
N LEU A 110 -28.56 8.89 6.28
CA LEU A 110 -27.63 7.87 5.76
C LEU A 110 -28.34 6.78 4.95
N ALA A 111 -29.47 6.27 5.44
CA ALA A 111 -30.27 5.28 4.70
C ALA A 111 -30.75 5.84 3.34
N GLN A 112 -30.97 7.16 3.26
CA GLN A 112 -31.27 7.89 2.03
C GLN A 112 -30.03 8.26 1.20
N LYS A 113 -28.84 7.77 1.58
CA LYS A 113 -27.53 8.04 0.95
C LYS A 113 -27.13 9.53 0.95
N ASN A 114 -27.68 10.32 1.87
CA ASN A 114 -27.35 11.73 2.03
C ASN A 114 -26.31 11.92 3.15
N VAL A 115 -25.07 11.54 2.86
CA VAL A 115 -23.94 11.54 3.82
C VAL A 115 -23.73 12.92 4.47
N GLY A 116 -23.74 13.99 3.68
CA GLY A 116 -23.53 15.34 4.20
C GLY A 116 -24.61 15.78 5.20
N THR A 117 -25.88 15.52 4.89
CA THR A 117 -27.00 15.81 5.81
C THR A 117 -26.92 14.95 7.07
N ALA A 118 -26.61 13.66 6.92
CA ALA A 118 -26.47 12.77 8.06
C ALA A 118 -25.38 13.23 9.03
N CYS A 119 -24.21 13.56 8.51
CA CYS A 119 -23.10 14.06 9.32
C CYS A 119 -23.42 15.39 9.98
N GLY A 120 -24.16 16.29 9.31
CA GLY A 120 -24.68 17.50 9.94
C GLY A 120 -25.61 17.21 11.13
N TYR A 121 -26.45 16.17 11.04
CA TYR A 121 -27.27 15.73 12.17
C TYR A 121 -26.45 15.08 13.28
N TYR A 122 -25.45 14.26 12.97
CA TYR A 122 -24.55 13.72 14.00
C TYR A 122 -23.77 14.83 14.71
N GLU A 123 -23.34 15.87 14.02
CA GLU A 123 -22.73 17.06 14.64
C GLU A 123 -23.71 17.77 15.59
N GLN A 124 -25.00 17.84 15.26
CA GLN A 124 -26.02 18.35 16.18
C GLN A 124 -26.21 17.43 17.39
N ALA A 125 -26.20 16.11 17.21
CA ALA A 125 -26.26 15.17 18.33
C ALA A 125 -25.08 15.40 19.30
N ILE A 126 -23.87 15.54 18.76
CA ILE A 126 -22.65 15.87 19.52
C ILE A 126 -22.74 17.22 20.22
N LEU A 127 -23.36 18.22 19.58
CA LEU A 127 -23.54 19.55 20.16
C LEU A 127 -24.45 19.51 21.41
N PHE A 128 -25.49 18.69 21.37
CA PHE A 128 -26.46 18.58 22.47
C PHE A 128 -26.03 17.58 23.55
N ASP A 129 -25.23 16.59 23.20
CA ASP A 129 -24.63 15.63 24.11
C ASP A 129 -23.21 15.27 23.62
N ALA A 130 -22.20 15.84 24.28
CA ALA A 130 -20.81 15.60 23.94
C ALA A 130 -20.37 14.15 24.23
N ASP A 131 -21.10 13.44 25.10
CA ASP A 131 -20.83 12.05 25.46
C ASP A 131 -21.62 11.06 24.57
N CYS A 132 -22.28 11.56 23.52
CA CYS A 132 -22.95 10.73 22.51
C CYS A 132 -21.91 10.11 21.55
N TYR A 133 -21.07 9.20 22.05
CA TYR A 133 -19.95 8.61 21.32
C TYR A 133 -20.36 7.94 20.01
N ASP A 134 -21.56 7.35 19.96
CA ASP A 134 -22.11 6.74 18.75
C ASP A 134 -22.24 7.75 17.60
N ALA A 135 -22.55 9.03 17.89
CA ALA A 135 -22.61 10.09 16.89
C ALA A 135 -21.23 10.32 16.22
N TYR A 136 -20.16 10.32 17.00
CA TYR A 136 -18.79 10.46 16.50
C TYR A 136 -18.40 9.30 15.60
N TYR A 137 -18.67 8.05 16.03
CA TYR A 137 -18.36 6.87 15.25
C TYR A 137 -19.17 6.81 13.95
N LYS A 138 -20.47 7.10 14.00
CA LYS A 138 -21.32 7.14 12.80
C LYS A 138 -20.90 8.24 11.84
N TYR A 139 -20.58 9.43 12.33
CA TYR A 139 -20.01 10.50 11.52
C TYR A 139 -18.73 10.03 10.81
N ALA A 140 -17.80 9.45 11.57
CA ALA A 140 -16.52 9.01 11.03
C ALA A 140 -16.69 7.91 9.98
N ARG A 141 -17.52 6.90 10.24
CA ARG A 141 -17.81 5.82 9.30
C ARG A 141 -18.53 6.31 8.05
N ALA A 142 -19.44 7.28 8.18
CA ALA A 142 -20.14 7.88 7.05
C ALA A 142 -19.19 8.62 6.10
N TYR A 143 -18.19 9.33 6.64
CA TYR A 143 -17.21 10.06 5.82
C TYR A 143 -16.00 9.22 5.40
N ILE A 144 -15.76 8.03 5.95
CA ILE A 144 -14.47 7.35 5.77
C ILE A 144 -14.12 7.06 4.30
N GLY A 145 -15.12 6.77 3.46
CA GLY A 145 -14.93 6.54 2.02
C GLY A 145 -15.17 7.79 1.15
N VAL A 146 -15.65 8.90 1.73
CA VAL A 146 -15.98 10.14 1.01
C VAL A 146 -14.90 11.19 1.23
N ASN A 147 -14.52 11.40 2.49
CA ASN A 147 -13.45 12.28 2.94
C ASN A 147 -12.85 11.72 4.25
N PRO A 148 -11.85 10.82 4.15
CA PRO A 148 -11.20 10.21 5.31
C PRO A 148 -10.66 11.23 6.33
N GLN A 149 -10.30 12.45 5.89
CA GLN A 149 -9.78 13.48 6.78
C GLN A 149 -10.83 13.97 7.79
N LEU A 150 -12.09 14.11 7.37
CA LEU A 150 -13.18 14.48 8.29
C LEU A 150 -13.40 13.39 9.34
N SER A 151 -13.28 12.12 8.96
CA SER A 151 -13.35 11.00 9.90
C SER A 151 -12.21 11.05 10.92
N ILE A 152 -10.98 11.31 10.45
CA ILE A 152 -9.80 11.47 11.32
C ILE A 152 -10.00 12.61 12.31
N ASP A 153 -10.45 13.77 11.84
CA ASP A 153 -10.63 14.96 12.68
C ASP A 153 -11.68 14.71 13.77
N MET A 154 -12.80 14.09 13.42
CA MET A 154 -13.88 13.77 14.36
C MET A 154 -13.44 12.74 15.42
N LEU A 155 -12.76 11.68 15.02
CA LEU A 155 -12.27 10.65 15.96
C LEU A 155 -11.12 11.18 16.83
N THR A 156 -10.26 12.06 16.29
CA THR A 156 -9.20 12.72 17.07
C THR A 156 -9.82 13.62 18.14
N LYS A 157 -10.90 14.34 17.82
CA LYS A 157 -11.67 15.12 18.79
C LYS A 157 -12.26 14.23 19.89
N LEU A 158 -12.83 13.07 19.53
CA LEU A 158 -13.35 12.11 20.52
C LEU A 158 -12.23 11.60 21.44
N LYS A 159 -11.10 11.15 20.88
CA LYS A 159 -9.94 10.66 21.65
C LYS A 159 -9.37 11.72 22.60
N ALA A 160 -9.32 12.99 22.17
CA ALA A 160 -8.78 14.07 22.98
C ALA A 160 -9.62 14.35 24.23
N ASN A 161 -10.94 14.20 24.13
CA ASN A 161 -11.87 14.41 25.24
C ASN A 161 -12.06 13.16 26.10
N HIS A 162 -11.94 11.98 25.49
CA HIS A 162 -12.20 10.67 26.10
C HIS A 162 -11.06 9.69 25.80
N PRO A 163 -9.85 9.93 26.36
CA PRO A 163 -8.69 9.08 26.10
C PRO A 163 -8.84 7.64 26.63
N GLU A 164 -9.80 7.39 27.51
CA GLU A 164 -10.16 6.06 28.01
C GLU A 164 -10.90 5.19 26.98
N LEU A 165 -11.44 5.78 25.91
CA LEU A 165 -12.16 5.05 24.86
C LEU A 165 -11.18 4.41 23.86
N LEU A 166 -10.69 3.24 24.22
CA LEU A 166 -9.67 2.52 23.43
C LEU A 166 -10.15 2.14 22.01
N GLU A 167 -11.44 1.90 21.82
CA GLU A 167 -12.03 1.62 20.49
C GLU A 167 -11.84 2.75 19.48
N VAL A 168 -11.66 4.00 19.95
CA VAL A 168 -11.39 5.14 19.07
C VAL A 168 -10.09 4.94 18.28
N ASN A 169 -9.12 4.25 18.87
CA ASN A 169 -7.86 3.95 18.19
C ASN A 169 -8.04 2.97 17.03
N ARG A 170 -8.93 1.99 17.16
CA ARG A 170 -9.30 1.05 16.09
C ARG A 170 -9.95 1.81 14.92
N GLU A 171 -10.90 2.69 15.21
CA GLU A 171 -11.59 3.50 14.19
C GLU A 171 -10.65 4.53 13.54
N LEU A 172 -9.75 5.15 14.31
CA LEU A 172 -8.72 6.06 13.80
C LEU A 172 -7.78 5.35 12.83
N ALA A 173 -7.36 4.14 13.16
CA ALA A 173 -6.51 3.36 12.28
C ALA A 173 -7.18 3.05 10.95
N ASN A 174 -8.47 2.67 10.97
CA ASN A 174 -9.26 2.46 9.75
C ASN A 174 -9.32 3.76 8.92
N ALA A 175 -9.56 4.90 9.55
CA ALA A 175 -9.61 6.19 8.86
C ALA A 175 -8.24 6.59 8.29
N TYR A 176 -7.15 6.36 9.03
CA TYR A 176 -5.78 6.57 8.54
C TYR A 176 -5.42 5.64 7.38
N TYR A 177 -5.85 4.38 7.42
CA TYR A 177 -5.66 3.43 6.34
C TYR A 177 -6.34 3.91 5.05
N GLN A 178 -7.61 4.32 5.14
CA GLN A 178 -8.35 4.86 3.99
C GLN A 178 -7.76 6.17 3.46
N ALA A 179 -7.10 6.95 4.32
CA ALA A 179 -6.35 8.15 3.92
C ALA A 179 -4.95 7.85 3.34
N GLY A 180 -4.51 6.59 3.30
CA GLY A 180 -3.16 6.20 2.87
C GLY A 180 -2.05 6.46 3.90
N TYR A 181 -2.40 6.85 5.13
CA TYR A 181 -1.44 7.12 6.20
C TYR A 181 -1.09 5.83 6.99
N TYR A 182 -0.52 4.83 6.32
CA TYR A 182 -0.28 3.50 6.87
C TYR A 182 0.55 3.47 8.17
N GLY A 183 1.54 4.37 8.31
CA GLY A 183 2.32 4.45 9.56
C GLY A 183 1.52 4.98 10.74
N LYS A 184 0.60 5.94 10.51
CA LYS A 184 -0.33 6.43 11.54
C LYS A 184 -1.38 5.38 11.86
N ALA A 185 -1.88 4.68 10.84
CA ALA A 185 -2.82 3.59 11.00
C ALA A 185 -2.25 2.49 11.90
N LYS A 186 -1.03 2.04 11.61
CA LYS A 186 -0.29 1.09 12.45
C LYS A 186 -0.16 1.62 13.88
N SER A 187 0.29 2.86 14.07
CA SER A 187 0.51 3.43 15.41
C SER A 187 -0.78 3.47 16.25
N ALA A 188 -1.91 3.85 15.65
CA ALA A 188 -3.20 3.82 16.32
C ALA A 188 -3.63 2.39 16.67
N TYR A 189 -3.46 1.43 15.75
CA TYR A 189 -3.77 0.03 16.05
C TYR A 189 -2.84 -0.58 17.10
N ASP A 190 -1.55 -0.21 17.15
CA ASP A 190 -0.61 -0.64 18.20
C ASP A 190 -1.15 -0.29 19.59
N GLU A 191 -1.67 0.92 19.77
CA GLU A 191 -2.29 1.35 21.03
C GLU A 191 -3.53 0.50 21.38
N PHE A 192 -4.39 0.24 20.39
CA PHE A 192 -5.57 -0.60 20.56
C PHE A 192 -5.20 -2.06 20.93
N MET A 193 -4.22 -2.65 20.24
CA MET A 193 -3.78 -4.03 20.49
C MET A 193 -3.12 -4.22 21.86
N GLN A 194 -2.51 -3.16 22.41
CA GLN A 194 -1.85 -3.22 23.72
C GLN A 194 -2.81 -3.03 24.90
N GLN A 195 -3.84 -2.20 24.74
CA GLN A 195 -4.67 -1.74 25.85
C GLN A 195 -6.12 -2.23 25.75
N GLY A 196 -6.60 -2.47 24.54
CA GLY A 196 -7.97 -2.89 24.24
C GLY A 196 -8.18 -4.40 24.34
N THR A 197 -9.34 -4.84 23.86
CA THR A 197 -9.73 -6.25 23.78
C THR A 197 -9.87 -6.67 22.32
N PRO A 198 -8.75 -7.02 21.65
CA PRO A 198 -8.77 -7.36 20.24
C PRO A 198 -9.51 -8.69 19.99
N ASP A 199 -10.28 -8.72 18.91
CA ASP A 199 -10.94 -9.91 18.39
C ASP A 199 -10.12 -10.58 17.26
N ALA A 200 -10.65 -11.66 16.67
CA ALA A 200 -9.97 -12.37 15.58
C ALA A 200 -9.81 -11.51 14.32
N GLN A 201 -10.77 -10.65 14.01
CA GLN A 201 -10.74 -9.75 12.86
C GLN A 201 -9.66 -8.67 13.04
N ASP A 202 -9.45 -8.22 14.28
CA ASP A 202 -8.42 -7.25 14.61
C ASP A 202 -7.01 -7.72 14.31
N TYR A 203 -6.71 -8.99 14.58
CA TYR A 203 -5.42 -9.57 14.19
C TYR A 203 -5.20 -9.54 12.67
N GLY A 204 -6.26 -9.72 11.88
CA GLY A 204 -6.21 -9.61 10.41
C GLY A 204 -5.82 -8.22 9.93
N TYR A 205 -6.53 -7.19 10.39
CA TYR A 205 -6.22 -5.81 10.02
C TYR A 205 -4.86 -5.36 10.56
N TYR A 206 -4.52 -5.76 11.79
CA TYR A 206 -3.25 -5.39 12.39
C TYR A 206 -2.06 -6.00 11.64
N ALA A 207 -2.12 -7.30 11.33
CA ALA A 207 -1.10 -7.98 10.53
C ALA A 207 -0.94 -7.31 9.17
N MET A 208 -2.05 -6.99 8.48
CA MET A 208 -2.00 -6.29 7.20
C MET A 208 -1.29 -4.94 7.31
N LEU A 209 -1.60 -4.13 8.34
CA LEU A 209 -0.94 -2.85 8.56
C LEU A 209 0.55 -3.01 8.87
N LEU A 210 0.94 -4.02 9.65
CA LEU A 210 2.34 -4.34 9.93
C LEU A 210 3.08 -4.73 8.65
N TYR A 211 2.49 -5.61 7.85
CA TYR A 211 3.05 -6.02 6.55
C TYR A 211 3.23 -4.83 5.60
N LEU A 212 2.24 -3.94 5.48
CA LEU A 212 2.33 -2.73 4.64
C LEU A 212 3.42 -1.76 5.11
N ASN A 213 3.73 -1.73 6.41
CA ASN A 213 4.84 -0.97 6.98
C ASN A 213 6.17 -1.73 6.98
N LYS A 214 6.22 -2.93 6.36
CA LYS A 214 7.39 -3.82 6.27
C LYS A 214 7.85 -4.39 7.62
N ASP A 215 6.97 -4.40 8.62
CA ASP A 215 7.21 -5.00 9.93
C ASP A 215 6.87 -6.50 9.94
N TYR A 216 7.43 -7.25 8.97
CA TYR A 216 7.04 -8.64 8.65
C TYR A 216 7.12 -9.59 9.85
N ALA A 217 8.16 -9.47 10.68
CA ALA A 217 8.31 -10.31 11.86
C ALA A 217 7.24 -10.05 12.93
N GLN A 218 6.74 -8.82 13.04
CA GLN A 218 5.62 -8.52 13.93
C GLN A 218 4.29 -8.92 13.29
N SER A 219 4.15 -8.71 11.97
CA SER A 219 2.99 -9.17 11.20
C SER A 219 2.79 -10.67 11.41
N LEU A 220 3.83 -11.48 11.21
CA LEU A 220 3.75 -12.93 11.42
C LEU A 220 3.30 -13.30 12.84
N LYS A 221 3.76 -12.60 13.88
CA LYS A 221 3.30 -12.83 15.26
C LYS A 221 1.82 -12.53 15.43
N ALA A 222 1.31 -11.46 14.82
CA ALA A 222 -0.11 -11.13 14.83
C ALA A 222 -0.92 -12.17 14.03
N VAL A 223 -0.39 -12.62 12.89
CA VAL A 223 -0.99 -13.67 12.06
C VAL A 223 -1.16 -14.96 12.83
N GLU A 224 -0.12 -15.45 13.50
CA GLU A 224 -0.17 -16.70 14.27
C GLU A 224 -1.18 -16.62 15.44
N LYS A 225 -1.31 -15.45 16.09
CA LYS A 225 -2.33 -15.22 17.12
C LYS A 225 -3.75 -15.24 16.54
N GLY A 226 -3.96 -14.61 15.38
CA GLY A 226 -5.24 -14.62 14.70
C GLY A 226 -5.65 -16.03 14.25
N LEU A 227 -4.72 -16.78 13.66
CA LEU A 227 -4.95 -18.17 13.21
C LEU A 227 -5.20 -19.14 14.36
N ALA A 228 -4.67 -18.87 15.56
CA ALA A 228 -5.01 -19.65 16.75
C ALA A 228 -6.50 -19.53 17.15
N THR A 229 -7.18 -18.45 16.73
CA THR A 229 -8.60 -18.21 16.99
C THR A 229 -9.48 -18.61 15.80
N ASP A 230 -9.06 -18.25 14.59
CA ASP A 230 -9.73 -18.60 13.34
C ASP A 230 -8.72 -19.23 12.38
N LYS A 231 -8.58 -20.55 12.47
CA LYS A 231 -7.61 -21.34 11.69
C LYS A 231 -7.85 -21.31 10.18
N ASP A 232 -9.03 -20.90 9.73
CA ASP A 232 -9.42 -20.94 8.32
C ASP A 232 -9.49 -19.56 7.66
N ASN A 233 -9.15 -18.51 8.41
CA ASN A 233 -9.08 -17.15 7.94
C ASN A 233 -8.16 -16.99 6.72
N HIS A 234 -8.75 -16.60 5.58
CA HIS A 234 -8.05 -16.50 4.30
C HIS A 234 -6.96 -15.42 4.29
N LEU A 235 -7.28 -14.22 4.79
CA LEU A 235 -6.34 -13.10 4.84
C LEU A 235 -5.11 -13.43 5.69
N LEU A 236 -5.31 -14.06 6.85
CA LEU A 236 -4.21 -14.43 7.73
C LEU A 236 -3.33 -15.53 7.12
N LYS A 237 -3.90 -16.55 6.46
CA LYS A 237 -3.11 -17.56 5.74
C LYS A 237 -2.28 -16.93 4.60
N ARG A 238 -2.86 -15.99 3.85
CA ARG A 238 -2.16 -15.19 2.83
C ARG A 238 -0.97 -14.46 3.43
N LEU A 239 -1.20 -13.66 4.47
CA LEU A 239 -0.15 -12.87 5.12
C LEU A 239 0.93 -13.76 5.74
N ARG A 240 0.57 -14.92 6.30
CA ARG A 240 1.54 -15.91 6.81
C ARG A 240 2.55 -16.30 5.73
N MET A 241 2.06 -16.66 4.54
CA MET A 241 2.92 -17.02 3.41
C MET A 241 3.83 -15.86 3.00
N TYR A 242 3.28 -14.64 2.91
CA TYR A 242 4.06 -13.48 2.51
C TYR A 242 5.14 -13.13 3.53
N ASP A 243 4.77 -13.03 4.81
CA ASP A 243 5.69 -12.70 5.90
C ASP A 243 6.84 -13.71 6.00
N LEU A 244 6.56 -15.00 5.83
CA LEU A 244 7.58 -16.06 5.89
C LEU A 244 8.62 -15.93 4.77
N TYR A 245 8.20 -15.52 3.56
CA TYR A 245 9.16 -15.19 2.51
C TYR A 245 10.01 -13.97 2.87
N GLU A 246 9.38 -12.89 3.32
CA GLU A 246 10.06 -11.61 3.61
C GLU A 246 11.06 -11.72 4.76
N ILE A 247 10.85 -12.63 5.72
CA ILE A 247 11.81 -12.92 6.80
C ILE A 247 12.80 -14.05 6.47
N ALA A 248 12.81 -14.53 5.22
CA ALA A 248 13.66 -15.61 4.72
C ALA A 248 13.45 -16.99 5.37
N ALA A 249 12.26 -17.24 5.94
CA ALA A 249 11.84 -18.55 6.44
C ALA A 249 11.22 -19.39 5.31
N TYR A 250 12.03 -19.70 4.28
CA TYR A 250 11.52 -20.21 2.99
C TYR A 250 10.85 -21.59 3.08
N LYS A 251 11.32 -22.48 3.97
CA LYS A 251 10.74 -23.83 4.10
C LYS A 251 9.34 -23.76 4.69
N GLU A 252 9.20 -23.04 5.80
CA GLU A 252 7.92 -22.77 6.45
C GLU A 252 6.98 -21.97 5.52
N GLY A 253 7.54 -21.05 4.74
CA GLY A 253 6.81 -20.31 3.72
C GLY A 253 6.23 -21.21 2.62
N LEU A 254 6.99 -22.20 2.16
CA LEU A 254 6.49 -23.20 1.21
C LEU A 254 5.36 -24.06 1.80
N GLU A 255 5.50 -24.50 3.05
CA GLU A 255 4.43 -25.23 3.75
C GLU A 255 3.17 -24.36 3.90
N ALA A 256 3.34 -23.09 4.26
CA ALA A 256 2.24 -22.12 4.35
C ALA A 256 1.57 -21.92 2.98
N ALA A 257 2.37 -21.85 1.92
CA ALA A 257 1.88 -21.68 0.57
C ALA A 257 1.14 -22.93 0.07
N ASP A 258 1.65 -24.14 0.33
CA ASP A 258 0.95 -25.40 0.01
C ASP A 258 -0.44 -25.42 0.68
N ALA A 259 -0.49 -25.09 1.98
CA ALA A 259 -1.74 -25.02 2.73
C ALA A 259 -2.69 -23.90 2.26
N PHE A 260 -2.16 -22.80 1.73
CA PHE A 260 -2.96 -21.69 1.20
C PHE A 260 -3.61 -22.06 -0.14
N PHE A 261 -2.87 -22.73 -1.03
CA PHE A 261 -3.35 -23.12 -2.37
C PHE A 261 -4.15 -24.44 -2.40
N ASP A 262 -4.16 -25.23 -1.33
CA ASP A 262 -4.95 -26.46 -1.19
C ASP A 262 -6.44 -26.18 -0.90
N ARG A 263 -7.13 -25.50 -1.84
CA ARG A 263 -8.57 -25.19 -1.74
C ARG A 263 -9.32 -25.43 -3.07
N PRO A 264 -10.36 -26.30 -3.09
CA PRO A 264 -11.11 -26.64 -4.31
C PRO A 264 -12.11 -25.59 -4.82
N ASP A 265 -12.44 -24.59 -4.00
CA ASP A 265 -13.58 -23.69 -4.19
C ASP A 265 -13.16 -22.26 -4.57
N GLY A 266 -13.31 -21.93 -5.86
CA GLY A 266 -13.53 -20.57 -6.37
C GLY A 266 -12.65 -19.46 -5.76
N SER A 267 -11.34 -19.70 -5.69
CA SER A 267 -10.38 -18.92 -4.93
C SER A 267 -10.32 -17.43 -5.28
N ASP A 268 -10.42 -16.57 -4.27
CA ASP A 268 -10.10 -15.13 -4.31
C ASP A 268 -8.58 -14.90 -4.29
N TYR A 269 -7.83 -15.57 -5.18
CA TYR A 269 -6.40 -15.36 -5.32
C TYR A 269 -6.11 -14.10 -6.13
N VAL A 270 -5.09 -13.38 -5.71
CA VAL A 270 -4.56 -12.21 -6.44
C VAL A 270 -3.21 -12.55 -7.05
N TYR A 271 -2.74 -11.77 -8.03
CA TYR A 271 -1.43 -11.99 -8.67
C TYR A 271 -0.30 -12.16 -7.64
N LEU A 272 -0.38 -11.42 -6.53
CA LEU A 272 0.62 -11.41 -5.47
C LEU A 272 0.72 -12.77 -4.77
N ASP A 273 -0.36 -13.54 -4.69
CA ASP A 273 -0.35 -14.90 -4.14
C ASP A 273 0.56 -15.83 -4.96
N PHE A 274 0.40 -15.80 -6.28
CA PHE A 274 1.22 -16.56 -7.21
C PHE A 274 2.67 -16.08 -7.23
N LEU A 275 2.86 -14.75 -7.16
CA LEU A 275 4.20 -14.14 -7.13
C LEU A 275 4.99 -14.60 -5.90
N TYR A 276 4.39 -14.56 -4.71
CA TYR A 276 5.04 -15.04 -3.48
C TYR A 276 5.31 -16.54 -3.50
N ARG A 277 4.42 -17.34 -4.09
CA ARG A 277 4.68 -18.77 -4.29
C ARG A 277 5.88 -19.00 -5.23
N GLY A 278 5.96 -18.28 -6.34
CA GLY A 278 7.09 -18.35 -7.27
C GLY A 278 8.40 -17.94 -6.62
N ARG A 279 8.39 -16.86 -5.83
CA ARG A 279 9.53 -16.40 -5.02
C ARG A 279 10.02 -17.46 -4.03
N LEU A 280 9.10 -18.08 -3.29
CA LEU A 280 9.41 -19.17 -2.35
C LEU A 280 10.02 -20.38 -3.06
N SER A 281 9.43 -20.82 -4.18
CA SER A 281 9.98 -21.91 -4.99
C SER A 281 11.38 -21.58 -5.53
N LEU A 282 11.62 -20.34 -5.97
CA LEU A 282 12.93 -19.90 -6.47
C LEU A 282 13.99 -19.88 -5.36
N ALA A 283 13.61 -19.43 -4.16
CA ALA A 283 14.50 -19.42 -2.99
C ALA A 283 14.90 -20.84 -2.55
N ASP A 284 14.01 -21.82 -2.69
CA ASP A 284 14.26 -23.24 -2.43
C ASP A 284 14.91 -23.98 -3.63
N GLN A 285 15.34 -23.24 -4.67
CA GLN A 285 15.97 -23.76 -5.89
C GLN A 285 15.07 -24.68 -6.75
N ARG A 286 13.75 -24.61 -6.55
CA ARG A 286 12.74 -25.28 -7.40
C ARG A 286 12.44 -24.42 -8.63
N ASN A 287 13.45 -24.26 -9.48
CA ASN A 287 13.43 -23.29 -10.57
C ASN A 287 12.26 -23.48 -11.55
N ASP A 288 12.01 -24.71 -12.01
CA ASP A 288 10.92 -25.00 -12.95
C ASP A 288 9.53 -24.74 -12.34
N GLU A 289 9.38 -25.01 -11.04
CA GLU A 289 8.16 -24.71 -10.30
C GLU A 289 7.97 -23.18 -10.19
N ALA A 290 9.05 -22.46 -9.85
CA ALA A 290 9.02 -21.01 -9.73
C ALA A 290 8.57 -20.34 -11.03
N MET A 291 9.06 -20.79 -12.19
CA MET A 291 8.67 -20.20 -13.48
C MET A 291 7.17 -20.41 -13.77
N GLN A 292 6.62 -21.58 -13.43
CA GLN A 292 5.17 -21.83 -13.57
C GLN A 292 4.34 -20.91 -12.69
N TRP A 293 4.82 -20.58 -11.48
CA TRP A 293 4.12 -19.66 -10.59
C TRP A 293 4.24 -18.20 -11.03
N PHE A 294 5.38 -17.79 -11.61
CA PHE A 294 5.50 -16.46 -12.23
C PHE A 294 4.58 -16.31 -13.44
N GLU A 295 4.42 -17.34 -14.27
CA GLU A 295 3.46 -17.32 -15.37
C GLU A 295 2.02 -17.15 -14.86
N LYS A 296 1.63 -17.90 -13.82
CA LYS A 296 0.32 -17.72 -13.16
C LYS A 296 0.13 -16.31 -12.59
N ALA A 297 1.20 -15.70 -12.07
CA ALA A 297 1.13 -14.32 -11.58
C ALA A 297 0.86 -13.33 -12.72
N LEU A 298 1.50 -13.52 -13.89
CA LEU A 298 1.25 -12.73 -15.09
C LEU A 298 -0.18 -12.93 -15.62
N GLU A 299 -0.67 -14.17 -15.67
CA GLU A 299 -2.03 -14.49 -16.09
C GLU A 299 -3.09 -13.87 -15.16
N ALA A 300 -2.80 -13.82 -13.85
CA ALA A 300 -3.68 -13.22 -12.86
C ALA A 300 -3.73 -11.68 -12.96
N ASP A 301 -2.70 -11.02 -13.49
CA ASP A 301 -2.72 -9.60 -13.86
C ASP A 301 -3.23 -9.39 -15.29
N ALA A 302 -4.44 -9.89 -15.58
CA ALA A 302 -5.03 -9.82 -16.92
C ALA A 302 -5.17 -8.37 -17.45
N ALA A 303 -5.27 -7.39 -16.55
CA ALA A 303 -5.36 -5.97 -16.88
C ALA A 303 -3.99 -5.31 -17.19
N HIS A 304 -2.89 -6.03 -16.97
CA HIS A 304 -1.52 -5.55 -17.13
C HIS A 304 -1.28 -4.24 -16.33
N GLU A 305 -1.78 -4.23 -15.09
CA GLU A 305 -1.63 -3.10 -14.17
C GLU A 305 -0.33 -3.19 -13.36
N HIS A 306 0.28 -4.38 -13.31
CA HIS A 306 1.46 -4.72 -12.53
C HIS A 306 2.61 -5.21 -13.43
N PRO A 307 3.15 -4.35 -14.31
CA PRO A 307 4.24 -4.74 -15.22
C PRO A 307 5.50 -5.21 -14.47
N GLU A 308 5.69 -4.81 -13.21
CA GLU A 308 6.77 -5.27 -12.34
C GLU A 308 6.84 -6.80 -12.20
N ILE A 309 5.74 -7.53 -12.36
CA ILE A 309 5.71 -9.00 -12.33
C ILE A 309 6.62 -9.55 -13.44
N ALA A 310 6.49 -9.02 -14.66
CA ALA A 310 7.29 -9.43 -15.81
C ALA A 310 8.77 -9.07 -15.63
N LYS A 311 9.06 -7.92 -15.00
CA LYS A 311 10.42 -7.50 -14.66
C LYS A 311 11.07 -8.49 -13.68
N GLU A 312 10.33 -8.93 -12.67
CA GLU A 312 10.82 -9.89 -11.68
C GLU A 312 11.04 -11.28 -12.29
N ALA A 313 10.06 -11.77 -13.06
CA ALA A 313 10.20 -13.04 -13.78
C ALA A 313 11.40 -13.02 -14.75
N SER A 314 11.60 -11.91 -15.47
CA SER A 314 12.76 -11.68 -16.33
C SER A 314 14.09 -11.81 -15.56
N ALA A 315 14.20 -11.16 -14.39
CA ALA A 315 15.40 -11.24 -13.56
C ALA A 315 15.67 -12.67 -13.05
N ALA A 316 14.60 -13.44 -12.76
CA ALA A 316 14.73 -14.84 -12.40
C ALA A 316 15.28 -15.68 -13.56
N HIS A 317 14.77 -15.48 -14.78
CA HIS A 317 15.29 -16.14 -15.98
C HIS A 317 16.73 -15.73 -16.32
N GLU A 318 17.11 -14.45 -16.12
CA GLU A 318 18.48 -13.97 -16.30
C GLU A 318 19.44 -14.72 -15.34
N LYS A 319 19.07 -14.84 -14.06
CA LYS A 319 19.86 -15.57 -13.06
C LYS A 319 20.05 -17.05 -13.42
N LEU A 320 19.05 -17.64 -14.07
CA LEU A 320 19.09 -19.02 -14.57
C LEU A 320 19.73 -19.14 -15.97
N GLN A 321 20.27 -18.04 -16.51
CA GLN A 321 20.90 -17.95 -17.83
C GLN A 321 19.97 -18.31 -19.00
N ASN A 322 18.65 -18.26 -18.78
CA ASN A 322 17.64 -18.36 -19.83
C ASN A 322 17.38 -16.98 -20.43
N TYR A 323 18.39 -16.47 -21.15
CA TYR A 323 18.35 -15.12 -21.72
C TYR A 323 17.23 -14.88 -22.75
N PRO A 324 16.86 -15.82 -23.64
CA PRO A 324 15.74 -15.61 -24.56
C PRO A 324 14.44 -15.25 -23.83
N GLU A 325 14.13 -15.99 -22.77
CA GLU A 325 12.91 -15.76 -22.00
C GLU A 325 13.03 -14.52 -21.10
N ALA A 326 14.21 -14.28 -20.50
CA ALA A 326 14.47 -13.06 -19.76
C ALA A 326 14.21 -11.81 -20.62
N ILE A 327 14.71 -11.81 -21.87
CA ILE A 327 14.52 -10.71 -22.82
C ILE A 327 13.04 -10.55 -23.18
N ARG A 328 12.33 -11.66 -23.48
CA ARG A 328 10.91 -11.63 -23.80
C ARG A 328 10.10 -11.00 -22.65
N LEU A 329 10.32 -11.44 -21.42
CA LEU A 329 9.62 -10.93 -20.23
C LEU A 329 9.99 -9.48 -19.92
N TYR A 330 11.24 -9.08 -20.13
CA TYR A 330 11.62 -7.68 -19.96
C TYR A 330 10.94 -6.79 -21.01
N GLN A 331 10.69 -7.31 -22.22
CA GLN A 331 9.91 -6.58 -23.23
C GLN A 331 8.45 -6.43 -22.79
N VAL A 332 7.83 -7.48 -22.22
CA VAL A 332 6.49 -7.41 -21.64
C VAL A 332 6.42 -6.32 -20.55
N TYR A 333 7.43 -6.24 -19.69
CA TYR A 333 7.55 -5.15 -18.71
C TYR A 333 7.56 -3.77 -19.38
N LEU A 334 8.41 -3.55 -20.37
CA LEU A 334 8.51 -2.27 -21.08
C LEU A 334 7.20 -1.88 -21.79
N ASP A 335 6.54 -2.84 -22.42
CA ASP A 335 5.24 -2.64 -23.09
C ASP A 335 4.16 -2.24 -22.08
N GLY A 336 4.17 -2.88 -20.90
CA GLY A 336 3.26 -2.58 -19.79
C GLY A 336 3.45 -1.19 -19.17
N LEU A 337 4.61 -0.55 -19.34
CA LEU A 337 4.83 0.84 -18.94
C LEU A 337 4.10 1.86 -19.83
N LYS A 338 3.47 1.44 -20.94
CA LYS A 338 2.60 2.27 -21.81
C LYS A 338 3.29 3.57 -22.24
N GLY A 339 4.56 3.47 -22.66
CA GLY A 339 5.37 4.60 -23.12
C GLY A 339 6.01 5.46 -22.02
N LYS A 340 5.87 5.07 -20.74
CA LYS A 340 6.49 5.75 -19.59
C LYS A 340 7.86 5.16 -19.21
N ALA A 341 8.44 4.31 -20.06
CA ALA A 341 9.74 3.71 -19.80
C ALA A 341 10.82 4.79 -19.60
N GLU A 342 11.55 4.67 -18.49
CA GLU A 342 12.66 5.56 -18.18
C GLU A 342 13.94 5.13 -18.95
N VAL A 343 14.92 6.02 -19.02
CA VAL A 343 16.24 5.71 -19.60
C VAL A 343 16.90 4.55 -18.85
N SER A 344 16.67 4.46 -17.53
CA SER A 344 17.13 3.36 -16.67
C SER A 344 16.54 2.01 -17.11
N ASP A 345 15.26 1.95 -17.46
CA ASP A 345 14.61 0.73 -17.92
C ASP A 345 15.16 0.26 -19.27
N MET A 346 15.35 1.19 -20.20
CA MET A 346 15.98 0.89 -21.49
C MET A 346 17.42 0.41 -21.33
N PHE A 347 18.17 1.08 -20.46
CA PHE A 347 19.55 0.71 -20.17
C PHE A 347 19.67 -0.72 -19.63
N LEU A 348 18.75 -1.14 -18.75
CA LEU A 348 18.69 -2.50 -18.25
C LEU A 348 18.36 -3.52 -19.35
N MET A 349 17.48 -3.20 -20.30
CA MET A 349 17.24 -4.05 -21.48
C MET A 349 18.50 -4.21 -22.34
N GLY A 350 19.21 -3.10 -22.61
CA GLY A 350 20.49 -3.14 -23.34
C GLY A 350 21.53 -4.00 -22.64
N ARG A 351 21.62 -3.91 -21.31
CA ARG A 351 22.49 -4.76 -20.50
C ARG A 351 22.11 -6.23 -20.60
N LEU A 352 20.83 -6.54 -20.58
CA LEU A 352 20.36 -7.92 -20.70
C LEU A 352 20.77 -8.54 -22.05
N TYR A 353 20.61 -7.81 -23.16
CA TYR A 353 21.12 -8.23 -24.47
C TYR A 353 22.64 -8.41 -24.49
N TYR A 354 23.39 -7.48 -23.89
CA TYR A 354 24.85 -7.59 -23.80
C TYR A 354 25.30 -8.83 -23.01
N ILE A 355 24.65 -9.11 -21.87
CA ILE A 355 24.95 -10.30 -21.07
C ILE A 355 24.59 -11.57 -21.83
N ALA A 356 23.45 -11.59 -22.54
CA ALA A 356 23.05 -12.69 -23.39
C ALA A 356 24.08 -12.99 -24.48
N ALA A 357 24.64 -11.95 -25.10
CA ALA A 357 25.71 -12.09 -26.10
C ALA A 357 27.02 -12.67 -25.53
N GLY A 358 27.36 -12.31 -24.29
CA GLY A 358 28.55 -12.81 -23.60
C GLY A 358 28.37 -14.20 -22.97
N SER A 359 27.16 -14.77 -23.03
CA SER A 359 26.85 -16.06 -22.43
C SER A 359 27.47 -17.21 -23.22
N SER A 360 27.92 -18.25 -22.49
CA SER A 360 28.33 -19.53 -23.09
C SER A 360 27.17 -20.30 -23.73
N THR A 361 25.92 -19.90 -23.48
CA THR A 361 24.72 -20.53 -24.07
C THR A 361 24.36 -19.97 -25.45
N ALA A 362 24.90 -18.82 -25.85
CA ALA A 362 24.62 -18.20 -27.14
C ALA A 362 25.50 -18.79 -28.24
N ASN A 363 24.92 -19.11 -29.39
CA ASN A 363 25.68 -19.38 -30.61
C ASN A 363 26.12 -18.08 -31.32
N GLU A 364 26.99 -18.17 -32.32
CA GLU A 364 27.55 -16.97 -32.97
C GLU A 364 26.49 -16.07 -33.62
N THR A 365 25.47 -16.66 -34.26
CA THR A 365 24.37 -15.90 -34.88
C THR A 365 23.54 -15.17 -33.82
N GLU A 366 23.24 -15.82 -32.70
CA GLU A 366 22.53 -15.22 -31.58
C GLU A 366 23.35 -14.09 -30.95
N LYS A 367 24.64 -14.33 -30.72
CA LYS A 367 25.59 -13.34 -30.20
C LYS A 367 25.61 -12.10 -31.09
N GLU A 368 25.75 -12.24 -32.40
CA GLU A 368 25.73 -11.10 -33.33
C GLU A 368 24.41 -10.32 -33.24
N ALA A 369 23.26 -11.02 -33.22
CA ALA A 369 21.95 -10.39 -33.10
C ALA A 369 21.77 -9.66 -31.77
N TYR A 370 22.23 -10.26 -30.66
CA TYR A 370 22.18 -9.66 -29.34
C TYR A 370 23.10 -8.44 -29.21
N LEU A 371 24.33 -8.51 -29.73
CA LEU A 371 25.25 -7.36 -29.74
C LEU A 371 24.68 -6.20 -30.55
N LYS A 372 24.12 -6.48 -31.73
CA LYS A 372 23.45 -5.46 -32.54
C LYS A 372 22.31 -4.79 -31.76
N LYS A 373 21.46 -5.57 -31.11
CA LYS A 373 20.34 -5.04 -30.30
C LYS A 373 20.83 -4.24 -29.09
N ALA A 374 21.86 -4.72 -28.39
CA ALA A 374 22.47 -3.98 -27.30
C ALA A 374 23.03 -2.62 -27.76
N ASP A 375 23.75 -2.57 -28.89
CA ASP A 375 24.28 -1.31 -29.42
C ASP A 375 23.17 -0.34 -29.83
N GLU A 376 22.12 -0.82 -30.51
CA GLU A 376 20.94 -0.01 -30.87
C GLU A 376 20.31 0.65 -29.63
N ILE A 377 20.11 -0.12 -28.56
CA ILE A 377 19.51 0.39 -27.31
C ILE A 377 20.46 1.38 -26.62
N PHE A 378 21.74 1.06 -26.50
CA PHE A 378 22.71 1.98 -25.87
C PHE A 378 22.95 3.24 -26.71
N ALA A 379 22.80 3.17 -28.04
CA ALA A 379 22.75 4.35 -28.90
C ALA A 379 21.58 5.25 -28.53
N GLU A 380 20.39 4.69 -28.35
CA GLU A 380 19.22 5.46 -27.91
C GLU A 380 19.44 6.08 -26.51
N VAL A 381 20.02 5.32 -25.57
CA VAL A 381 20.40 5.84 -24.24
C VAL A 381 21.35 7.03 -24.39
N SER A 382 22.39 6.93 -25.22
CA SER A 382 23.34 8.03 -25.44
C SER A 382 22.71 9.27 -26.08
N GLN A 383 21.67 9.09 -26.92
CA GLN A 383 20.93 10.21 -27.52
C GLN A 383 20.02 10.91 -26.51
N ARG A 384 19.39 10.15 -25.60
CA ARG A 384 18.48 10.70 -24.59
C ARG A 384 19.23 11.40 -23.45
N VAL A 385 20.42 10.92 -23.09
CA VAL A 385 21.27 11.49 -22.03
C VAL A 385 22.72 11.70 -22.52
N PRO A 386 22.96 12.65 -23.45
CA PRO A 386 24.26 12.82 -24.12
C PRO A 386 25.40 13.27 -23.20
N ASP A 387 25.08 13.94 -22.09
CA ASP A 387 26.09 14.35 -21.10
C ASP A 387 26.44 13.23 -20.10
N ASN A 388 25.83 12.04 -20.26
CA ASN A 388 26.09 10.88 -19.42
C ASN A 388 26.92 9.84 -20.18
N TYR A 389 28.08 9.48 -19.62
CA TYR A 389 29.00 8.50 -20.20
C TYR A 389 28.39 7.10 -20.38
N LEU A 390 27.35 6.73 -19.62
CA LEU A 390 26.82 5.37 -19.59
C LEU A 390 26.43 4.82 -20.97
N GLY A 391 25.71 5.59 -21.78
CA GLY A 391 25.31 5.15 -23.11
C GLY A 391 26.53 4.83 -23.98
N TYR A 392 27.47 5.78 -24.08
CA TYR A 392 28.72 5.60 -24.84
C TYR A 392 29.56 4.44 -24.33
N PHE A 393 29.74 4.34 -23.02
CA PHE A 393 30.57 3.31 -22.42
C PHE A 393 30.05 1.90 -22.70
N TRP A 394 28.73 1.71 -22.63
CA TRP A 394 28.15 0.40 -22.93
C TRP A 394 28.11 0.09 -24.43
N ARG A 395 27.96 1.10 -25.31
CA ARG A 395 28.24 0.89 -26.74
C ARG A 395 29.68 0.46 -26.97
N ALA A 396 30.63 1.06 -26.26
CA ALA A 396 32.04 0.70 -26.39
C ALA A 396 32.27 -0.77 -26.00
N ARG A 397 31.73 -1.22 -24.85
CA ARG A 397 31.79 -2.64 -24.44
C ARG A 397 31.14 -3.58 -25.46
N THR A 398 29.96 -3.24 -25.96
CA THR A 398 29.24 -4.05 -26.96
C THR A 398 30.06 -4.19 -28.24
N ASN A 399 30.59 -3.08 -28.77
CA ASN A 399 31.38 -3.11 -30.00
C ASN A 399 32.76 -3.76 -29.80
N ALA A 400 33.34 -3.73 -28.61
CA ALA A 400 34.58 -4.44 -28.30
C ALA A 400 34.35 -5.96 -28.23
N MET A 401 33.17 -6.40 -27.79
CA MET A 401 32.80 -7.82 -27.85
C MET A 401 32.52 -8.28 -29.29
N ALA A 402 32.05 -7.37 -30.16
CA ALA A 402 31.86 -7.63 -31.59
C ALA A 402 33.18 -7.66 -32.39
N ASP A 403 34.21 -6.94 -31.92
CA ASP A 403 35.57 -6.92 -32.49
C ASP A 403 36.61 -7.31 -31.41
N PRO A 404 36.69 -8.60 -31.01
CA PRO A 404 37.53 -9.04 -29.89
C PRO A 404 39.03 -8.73 -30.09
N GLU A 405 39.48 -8.78 -31.34
CA GLU A 405 40.87 -8.49 -31.71
C GLU A 405 41.14 -6.99 -31.87
N SER A 406 40.10 -6.14 -31.74
CA SER A 406 40.18 -4.68 -31.91
C SER A 406 40.73 -4.22 -33.27
N THR A 407 40.61 -5.07 -34.28
CA THR A 407 41.20 -4.87 -35.62
C THR A 407 40.46 -3.83 -36.43
N GLU A 408 39.14 -3.79 -36.30
CA GLU A 408 38.26 -2.83 -36.98
C GLU A 408 38.13 -1.53 -36.16
N GLY A 409 38.38 -1.61 -34.85
CA GLY A 409 38.30 -0.45 -33.94
C GLY A 409 36.87 -0.02 -33.66
N LEU A 410 35.90 -0.95 -33.72
CA LEU A 410 34.46 -0.62 -33.62
C LEU A 410 34.11 0.11 -32.32
N ALA A 411 34.80 -0.19 -31.22
CA ALA A 411 34.53 0.44 -29.92
C ALA A 411 35.23 1.79 -29.72
N LYS A 412 36.23 2.12 -30.55
CA LYS A 412 37.06 3.33 -30.40
C LYS A 412 36.25 4.62 -30.23
N PRO A 413 35.33 5.00 -31.15
CA PRO A 413 34.63 6.28 -31.02
C PRO A 413 33.80 6.39 -29.74
N TYR A 414 33.34 5.25 -29.21
CA TYR A 414 32.53 5.19 -28.02
C TYR A 414 33.37 5.24 -26.74
N TYR A 415 34.53 4.58 -26.72
CA TYR A 415 35.48 4.73 -25.61
C TYR A 415 36.06 6.15 -25.53
N GLU A 416 36.37 6.79 -26.66
CA GLU A 416 36.78 8.20 -26.70
C GLU A 416 35.70 9.12 -26.12
N SER A 417 34.44 8.92 -26.53
CA SER A 417 33.31 9.72 -26.04
C SER A 417 33.05 9.50 -24.53
N ALA A 418 33.07 8.25 -24.08
CA ALA A 418 32.90 7.91 -22.68
C ALA A 418 34.04 8.49 -21.81
N LEU A 419 35.28 8.36 -22.27
CA LEU A 419 36.47 8.89 -21.59
C LEU A 419 36.38 10.42 -21.44
N ALA A 420 36.05 11.13 -22.52
CA ALA A 420 35.93 12.59 -22.50
C ALA A 420 34.84 13.10 -21.53
N LEU A 421 33.79 12.31 -21.28
CA LEU A 421 32.76 12.61 -20.29
C LEU A 421 33.19 12.24 -18.87
N LEU A 422 33.92 11.12 -18.71
CA LEU A 422 34.47 10.67 -17.43
C LEU A 422 35.55 11.63 -16.91
N GLU A 423 36.50 12.08 -17.73
CA GLU A 423 37.58 12.99 -17.32
C GLU A 423 37.07 14.35 -16.81
N LYS A 424 35.86 14.76 -17.20
CA LYS A 424 35.21 15.98 -16.69
C LYS A 424 34.64 15.84 -15.27
N LYS A 425 34.51 14.61 -14.76
CA LYS A 425 33.96 14.33 -13.44
C LYS A 425 35.09 14.20 -12.41
N ALA A 426 35.02 15.02 -11.36
CA ALA A 426 36.03 15.01 -10.30
C ALA A 426 36.09 13.67 -9.53
N ASP A 427 34.98 12.94 -9.49
CA ASP A 427 34.77 11.67 -8.79
C ASP A 427 34.66 10.47 -9.74
N ALA A 428 35.18 10.60 -10.97
CA ALA A 428 35.17 9.51 -11.95
C ALA A 428 35.82 8.24 -11.39
N SER A 429 35.18 7.09 -11.63
CA SER A 429 35.75 5.80 -11.25
C SER A 429 37.04 5.54 -12.02
N LYS A 430 38.14 5.33 -11.29
CA LYS A 430 39.44 4.96 -11.86
C LYS A 430 39.35 3.72 -12.74
N SER A 431 38.56 2.72 -12.35
CA SER A 431 38.43 1.49 -13.13
C SER A 431 37.83 1.73 -14.51
N LEU A 432 36.87 2.65 -14.63
CA LEU A 432 36.23 2.99 -15.90
C LEU A 432 37.18 3.78 -16.81
N LEU A 433 37.91 4.74 -16.23
CA LEU A 433 38.96 5.47 -16.95
C LEU A 433 40.03 4.51 -17.48
N ILE A 434 40.53 3.62 -16.62
CA ILE A 434 41.54 2.62 -17.00
C ILE A 434 41.03 1.70 -18.11
N GLU A 435 39.77 1.28 -18.08
CA GLU A 435 39.18 0.45 -19.15
C GLU A 435 39.17 1.19 -20.50
N CYS A 436 38.66 2.43 -20.54
CA CYS A 436 38.68 3.26 -21.74
C CYS A 436 40.10 3.45 -22.29
N GLU A 437 41.02 3.85 -21.41
CA GLU A 437 42.42 4.09 -21.74
C GLU A 437 43.10 2.81 -22.24
N SER A 438 42.79 1.64 -21.64
CA SER A 438 43.39 0.36 -22.02
C SER A 438 42.98 -0.06 -23.42
N TYR A 439 41.70 0.07 -23.75
CA TYR A 439 41.22 -0.24 -25.10
C TYR A 439 41.90 0.67 -26.14
N LEU A 440 41.93 1.98 -25.89
CA LEU A 440 42.52 2.95 -26.82
C LEU A 440 44.04 2.74 -26.96
N GLY A 441 44.74 2.47 -25.87
CA GLY A 441 46.16 2.13 -25.87
C GLY A 441 46.46 0.89 -26.71
N TYR A 442 45.67 -0.17 -26.55
CA TYR A 442 45.82 -1.40 -27.34
C TYR A 442 45.46 -1.20 -28.81
N TYR A 443 44.36 -0.48 -29.11
CA TYR A 443 43.98 -0.15 -30.47
C TYR A 443 45.10 0.60 -31.22
N TYR A 444 45.68 1.65 -30.61
CA TYR A 444 46.77 2.40 -31.27
C TYR A 444 48.06 1.59 -31.40
N PHE A 445 48.31 0.62 -30.52
CA PHE A 445 49.40 -0.34 -30.69
C PHE A 445 49.21 -1.16 -31.98
N LEU A 446 48.02 -1.71 -32.20
CA LEU A 446 47.69 -2.47 -33.42
C LEU A 446 47.81 -1.63 -34.70
N GLN A 447 47.43 -0.35 -34.62
CA GLN A 447 47.59 0.62 -35.72
C GLN A 447 49.04 1.09 -35.91
N LYS A 448 49.99 0.60 -35.12
CA LYS A 448 51.42 0.98 -35.11
C LYS A 448 51.65 2.47 -34.80
N ASP A 449 50.69 3.13 -34.17
CA ASP A 449 50.83 4.49 -33.63
C ASP A 449 51.33 4.38 -32.18
N TYR A 450 52.60 3.99 -32.06
CA TYR A 450 53.22 3.66 -30.79
C TYR A 450 53.32 4.85 -29.83
N GLU A 451 53.44 6.08 -30.36
CA GLU A 451 53.45 7.30 -29.54
C GLU A 451 52.10 7.55 -28.89
N LYS A 452 50.99 7.42 -29.64
CA LYS A 452 49.66 7.51 -29.03
C LYS A 452 49.40 6.37 -28.07
N SER A 453 49.75 5.13 -28.46
CA SER A 453 49.60 3.98 -27.58
C SER A 453 50.28 4.21 -26.23
N LYS A 454 51.55 4.65 -26.25
CA LYS A 454 52.34 5.01 -25.06
C LYS A 454 51.66 6.07 -24.20
N ALA A 455 51.02 7.07 -24.81
CA ALA A 455 50.31 8.12 -24.06
C ALA A 455 49.14 7.56 -23.23
N TYR A 456 48.29 6.70 -23.81
CA TYR A 456 47.18 6.06 -23.10
C TYR A 456 47.68 5.16 -21.96
N TRP A 457 48.72 4.35 -22.20
CA TRP A 457 49.29 3.51 -21.14
C TRP A 457 49.90 4.30 -19.98
N ASN A 458 50.55 5.44 -20.27
CA ASN A 458 51.08 6.31 -19.21
C ASN A 458 49.97 6.94 -18.37
N LYS A 459 48.87 7.37 -18.97
CA LYS A 459 47.70 7.88 -18.22
C LYS A 459 47.15 6.83 -17.25
N ILE A 460 47.15 5.55 -17.61
CA ILE A 460 46.79 4.47 -16.69
C ILE A 460 47.73 4.45 -15.47
N LEU A 461 49.04 4.60 -15.67
CA LEU A 461 50.02 4.64 -14.57
C LEU A 461 49.92 5.91 -13.71
N GLU A 462 49.38 7.01 -14.24
CA GLU A 462 49.04 8.19 -13.42
C GLU A 462 47.86 7.89 -12.47
N LEU A 463 46.89 7.08 -12.91
CA LEU A 463 45.72 6.69 -12.12
C LEU A 463 46.03 5.56 -11.13
N ASP A 464 46.82 4.58 -11.57
CA ASP A 464 47.26 3.38 -10.86
C ASP A 464 48.71 3.03 -11.25
N PRO A 465 49.70 3.51 -10.49
CA PRO A 465 51.11 3.26 -10.77
C PRO A 465 51.49 1.77 -10.81
N GLU A 466 50.75 0.90 -10.12
CA GLU A 466 51.05 -0.53 -10.04
C GLU A 466 50.31 -1.37 -11.09
N ASN A 467 49.66 -0.72 -12.05
CA ASN A 467 48.92 -1.42 -13.09
C ASN A 467 49.83 -2.31 -13.96
N ALA A 468 49.73 -3.63 -13.77
CA ALA A 468 50.59 -4.60 -14.44
C ALA A 468 50.46 -4.57 -15.96
N THR A 469 49.23 -4.43 -16.48
CA THR A 469 48.95 -4.40 -17.92
C THR A 469 49.62 -3.20 -18.59
N ALA A 470 49.48 -2.01 -18.02
CA ALA A 470 50.10 -0.80 -18.57
C ALA A 470 51.63 -0.87 -18.52
N ARG A 471 52.22 -1.37 -17.42
CA ARG A 471 53.67 -1.57 -17.31
C ARG A 471 54.18 -2.54 -18.39
N GLN A 472 53.49 -3.66 -18.59
CA GLN A 472 53.85 -4.65 -19.60
C GLN A 472 53.72 -4.09 -21.03
N ALA A 473 52.63 -3.38 -21.32
CA ALA A 473 52.41 -2.75 -22.62
C ALA A 473 53.53 -1.75 -22.97
N LEU A 474 53.94 -0.92 -22.00
CA LEU A 474 55.04 0.04 -22.17
C LEU A 474 56.40 -0.64 -22.38
N GLN A 475 56.68 -1.76 -21.71
CA GLN A 475 57.89 -2.55 -21.96
C GLN A 475 57.91 -3.14 -23.37
N GLY A 476 56.78 -3.68 -23.84
CA GLY A 476 56.65 -4.20 -25.21
C GLY A 476 56.87 -3.12 -26.27
N LEU A 477 56.36 -1.91 -26.03
CA LEU A 477 56.57 -0.75 -26.91
C LEU A 477 58.05 -0.34 -26.99
N GLN A 478 58.78 -0.38 -25.87
CA GLN A 478 60.22 -0.08 -25.83
C GLN A 478 61.08 -1.10 -26.58
N ALA A 479 60.65 -2.35 -26.66
CA ALA A 479 61.35 -3.41 -27.40
C ALA A 479 61.09 -3.37 -28.92
N THR A 480 60.10 -2.58 -29.37
CA THR A 480 59.67 -2.48 -30.78
C THR A 480 60.27 -1.25 -31.49
N GLN A 481 60.89 -0.34 -30.72
CA GLN A 481 61.69 0.80 -31.20
C GLN A 481 63.16 0.39 -31.34
#